data_AF-A0A7W0KGA6-F1
#
_entry.id   AF-A0A7W0KGA6-F1
#
_cell.length_a   1.000
_cell.length_b   1.000
_cell.length_c   1.000
_cell.angle_alpha   90.00
_cell.angle_beta   90.00
_cell.angle_gamma   90.00
#
_symmetry.space_group_name_H-M   'P 1'
#
loop_
_entity.id
_entity.type
_entity.pdbx_description
1 polymer ?
#
loop_
_entity_poly.entity_id
_entity_poly.type
_entity_poly.pdbx_seq_one_letter_code
_entity_poly.pdbx_strand_id
1 'polypeptide(L)' 'CTCDGRGQALFGRPNHDTDLVGAALEGVPLAGAFCLGEIGPLGGRAVLHGFTATLGVLRHHPELA' A
#
# COMPACT_ATOMS: atom_id res chain seq x y z
N CYS A 1 1.03 -6.17 5.29
CA CYS A 1 2.00 -6.89 4.44
C CYS A 1 2.98 -7.63 5.31
N THR A 2 3.02 -8.97 5.27
CA THR A 2 4.04 -9.80 5.93
C THR A 2 4.68 -10.83 4.99
N CYS A 3 4.21 -10.91 3.74
CA CYS A 3 4.62 -11.94 2.77
C CYS A 3 6.08 -11.86 2.31
N ASP A 4 6.74 -10.70 2.42
CA ASP A 4 8.10 -10.48 1.90
C ASP A 4 8.99 -9.73 2.91
N GLY A 5 8.76 -9.91 4.21
CA GLY A 5 9.52 -9.25 5.28
C GLY A 5 9.18 -7.77 5.51
N ARG A 6 8.28 -7.18 4.72
CA ARG A 6 7.64 -5.89 5.00
C ARG A 6 6.80 -5.96 6.29
N GLY A 7 6.47 -4.82 6.89
CA GLY A 7 5.69 -4.75 8.14
C GLY A 7 6.60 -4.69 9.38
N GLN A 8 6.25 -5.40 10.46
CA GLN A 8 7.00 -5.31 11.73
C GLN A 8 8.48 -5.68 11.59
N ALA A 9 8.82 -6.65 10.74
CA ALA A 9 10.22 -7.03 10.51
C ALA A 9 11.05 -5.90 9.85
N LEU A 10 10.43 -5.06 9.02
CA LEU A 10 11.09 -3.92 8.38
C LEU A 10 11.02 -2.64 9.23
N PHE A 11 9.88 -2.38 9.85
CA PHE A 11 9.58 -1.09 10.52
C PHE A 11 9.73 -1.15 12.04
N GLY A 12 10.02 -2.32 12.62
CA GLY A 12 10.13 -2.52 14.07
C GLY A 12 8.80 -2.43 14.84
N ARG A 13 7.69 -2.11 14.18
CA ARG A 13 6.36 -1.99 14.78
C ARG A 13 5.24 -2.47 13.85
N PRO A 14 4.12 -2.97 14.38
CA PRO A 14 2.95 -3.30 13.57
C PRO A 14 2.31 -2.02 12.97
N ASN A 15 1.42 -2.22 12.00
CA ASN A 15 0.49 -1.21 11.48
C ASN A 15 1.13 0.06 10.87
N HIS A 16 2.42 0.03 10.53
CA HIS A 16 3.14 1.20 9.99
C HIS A 16 2.39 1.94 8.88
N ASP A 17 1.97 1.22 7.83
CA ASP A 17 1.29 1.84 6.68
C ASP A 17 -0.12 2.30 7.01
N THR A 18 -0.88 1.49 7.76
CA THR A 18 -2.27 1.82 8.09
C THR A 18 -2.34 3.04 8.99
N ASP A 19 -1.39 3.19 9.93
CA ASP A 19 -1.28 4.36 10.78
C ASP A 19 -0.92 5.61 9.96
N LEU A 20 0.02 5.49 9.00
CA LEU A 20 0.40 6.59 8.11
C LEU A 20 -0.77 7.03 7.23
N VAL A 21 -1.51 6.09 6.65
CA VAL A 21 -2.70 6.40 5.85
C VAL A 21 -3.78 7.05 6.71
N GLY A 22 -4.03 6.53 7.93
CA GLY A 22 -4.97 7.14 8.86
C GLY A 22 -4.61 8.57 9.24
N ALA A 23 -3.32 8.85 9.46
CA ALA A 23 -2.83 10.20 9.72
C ALA A 23 -2.93 11.12 8.50
N ALA A 24 -2.64 10.62 7.30
CA ALA A 24 -2.60 11.41 6.07
C ALA A 24 -3.99 11.68 5.48
N LEU A 25 -4.95 10.78 5.68
CA LEU A 25 -6.29 10.83 5.09
C LEU A 25 -7.40 10.92 6.16
N GLU A 26 -7.08 11.45 7.34
CA GLU A 26 -8.05 11.76 8.40
C GLU A 26 -8.94 10.57 8.82
N GLY A 27 -8.36 9.37 8.89
CA GLY A 27 -9.05 8.19 9.38
C GLY A 27 -10.13 7.63 8.45
N VAL A 28 -10.08 7.93 7.14
CA VAL A 28 -10.95 7.28 6.15
C VAL A 28 -10.92 5.75 6.27
N PRO A 29 -12.06 5.07 6.05
CA PRO A 29 -12.10 3.61 6.01
C PRO A 29 -11.05 3.05 5.06
N LEU A 30 -10.23 2.14 5.57
CA LEU A 30 -9.13 1.53 4.84
C LEU A 30 -9.35 0.02 4.76
N ALA A 31 -9.27 -0.51 3.55
CA ALA A 31 -9.14 -1.94 3.30
C ALA A 31 -7.80 -2.20 2.62
N GLY A 32 -7.14 -3.30 2.99
CA GLY A 32 -5.87 -3.71 2.41
C GLY A 32 -5.98 -5.07 1.72
N ALA A 33 -5.25 -5.23 0.62
CA ALA A 33 -4.97 -6.53 0.02
C ALA A 33 -3.48 -6.86 0.20
N PHE A 34 -3.16 -8.16 0.25
CA PHE A 34 -1.79 -8.63 0.34
C PHE A 34 -1.34 -9.12 -1.04
N CYS A 35 -0.30 -8.50 -1.59
CA CYS A 35 0.28 -8.84 -2.89
C CYS A 35 1.80 -9.01 -2.74
N LEU A 36 2.38 -9.96 -3.47
CA LEU A 36 3.83 -10.19 -3.50
C LEU A 36 4.49 -9.25 -4.52
N GLY A 37 4.62 -7.98 -4.15
CA GLY A 37 5.31 -6.96 -4.93
C GLY A 37 4.51 -6.36 -6.09
N GLU A 38 5.13 -5.40 -6.79
CA GLU A 38 4.58 -4.72 -7.97
C GLU A 38 5.51 -4.90 -9.17
N ILE A 39 4.96 -5.27 -10.34
CA ILE A 39 5.71 -5.31 -11.60
C ILE A 39 5.77 -3.91 -12.18
N GLY A 40 6.98 -3.35 -12.35
CA GLY A 40 7.18 -2.03 -12.92
C GLY A 40 8.49 -1.90 -13.72
N PRO A 41 8.70 -0.78 -14.42
CA PRO A 41 9.89 -0.59 -15.25
C PRO A 41 11.12 -0.16 -14.42
N LEU A 42 12.28 -0.75 -14.71
CA LEU A 42 13.59 -0.28 -14.24
C LEU A 42 14.61 -0.44 -15.38
N GLY A 43 15.17 0.68 -15.85
CA GLY A 43 16.20 0.66 -16.91
C GLY A 43 15.74 0.00 -18.22
N GLY A 44 14.48 0.18 -18.62
CA GLY A 44 13.92 -0.41 -19.85
C GLY A 44 13.52 -1.89 -19.73
N ARG A 45 13.54 -2.48 -18.52
CA ARG A 45 13.13 -3.86 -18.27
C ARG A 45 11.99 -3.90 -17.25
N ALA A 46 11.10 -4.88 -17.40
CA ALA A 46 10.13 -5.20 -16.35
C ALA A 46 10.86 -5.87 -15.17
N VAL A 47 10.65 -5.36 -13.97
CA VAL A 47 11.20 -5.89 -12.73
C VAL A 47 10.11 -6.04 -11.67
N LEU A 48 10.31 -6.98 -10.74
CA LEU A 48 9.46 -7.14 -9.57
C LEU A 48 10.01 -6.31 -8.42
N HIS A 49 9.23 -5.35 -7.92
CA HIS A 49 9.56 -4.56 -6.75
C HIS A 49 8.95 -5.21 -5.48
N GLY A 50 9.76 -5.92 -4.69
CA GLY A 50 9.29 -6.72 -3.54
C GLY A 50 8.85 -5.92 -2.30
N PHE A 51 9.29 -4.66 -2.17
CA PHE A 51 8.98 -3.81 -1.00
C PHE A 51 7.99 -2.67 -1.29
N THR A 52 7.28 -2.72 -2.41
CA THR A 52 6.34 -1.67 -2.81
C THR A 52 5.07 -1.68 -1.96
N ALA A 53 4.54 -0.49 -1.70
CA ALA A 53 3.20 -0.27 -1.17
C ALA A 53 2.42 0.57 -2.18
N THR A 54 1.26 0.07 -2.59
CA THR A 54 0.37 0.77 -3.52
C THR A 54 -0.93 1.07 -2.80
N LEU A 55 -1.44 2.28 -2.95
CA LEU A 55 -2.69 2.73 -2.33
C LEU A 55 -3.65 3.22 -3.43
N GLY A 56 -4.82 2.60 -3.50
CA GLY A 56 -5.94 3.10 -4.30
C GLY A 56 -6.85 3.98 -3.44
N VAL A 57 -7.11 5.21 -3.87
CA VAL A 57 -8.01 6.13 -3.18
C VAL A 57 -9.31 6.26 -3.97
N LEU A 58 -10.42 5.86 -3.36
CA LEU A 58 -11.76 5.97 -3.93
C LEU A 58 -12.44 7.19 -3.34
N ARG A 59 -12.90 8.09 -4.20
CA ARG A 59 -13.72 9.25 -3.84
C ARG A 59 -15.16 8.97 -4.22
N HIS A 60 -16.07 9.09 -3.27
CA HIS A 60 -17.50 9.03 -3.55
C HIS A 60 -17.91 10.24 -4.37
N HIS A 61 -18.60 10.01 -5.49
CA HIS A 61 -19.06 11.04 -6.42
C HIS A 61 -20.58 10.89 -6.60
N PRO A 62 -21.40 11.48 -5.70
CA PRO A 62 -22.85 11.26 -5.65
C PRO A 62 -23.60 11.64 -6.93
N GLU A 63 -23.04 12.53 -7.74
CA GLU A 63 -23.62 13.00 -9.01
C GLU A 63 -23.37 12.09 -10.21
N LEU A 64 -22.60 11.01 -10.04
CA LEU A 64 -22.33 9.99 -11.08
C LEU A 64 -23.11 8.69 -10.83
N ALA A 65 -24.07 8.70 -9.89
CA ALA A 65 -24.93 7.57 -9.55
C ALA A 65 -26.24 7.58 -10.37
#